data_AF-A0A7S6LZN8-F1
#
_entry.id   AF-A0A7S6LZN8-F1
#
_cell.length_a   1.000
_cell.length_b   1.000
_cell.length_c   1.000
_cell.angle_alpha   90.00
_cell.angle_beta   90.00
_cell.angle_gamma   90.00
#
_symmetry.space_group_name_H-M   'P 1'
#
loop_
_entity.id
_entity.type
_entity.pdbx_description
1 polymer ?
#
loop_
_entity_poly.entity_id
_entity_poly.type
_entity_poly.pdbx_seq_one_letter_code
_entity_poly.pdbx_strand_id
1 'polypeptide(L)' 'MNRKLTELPIDERIQLVEDLWDSIASDQKMLRLTTEQKAELDRRLNAYEVDKNPGRSALEAIAEIRRNL' A
#
# COMPACT_ATOMS: atom_id res chain seq x y z
N MET A 1 18.34 -14.69 -26.54
CA MET A 1 16.98 -14.55 -27.11
C MET A 1 16.14 -13.81 -26.08
N ASN A 2 15.55 -12.66 -26.44
CA ASN A 2 14.61 -11.96 -25.56
C ASN A 2 13.21 -12.55 -25.78
N ARG A 3 12.75 -13.37 -24.83
CA ARG A 3 11.37 -13.87 -24.79
C ARG A 3 10.46 -12.72 -24.38
N LYS A 4 9.35 -12.51 -25.09
CA LYS A 4 8.41 -11.45 -24.72
C LYS A 4 7.62 -11.89 -23.49
N LEU A 5 7.34 -10.99 -22.55
CA LEU A 5 6.58 -11.31 -21.33
C LEU A 5 5.20 -11.92 -21.62
N THR A 6 4.59 -11.56 -22.74
CA THR A 6 3.30 -12.10 -23.21
C THR A 6 3.37 -13.55 -23.67
N GLU A 7 4.56 -14.08 -23.93
CA GLU A 7 4.80 -15.48 -24.34
C GLU A 7 4.95 -16.41 -23.13
N LEU A 8 4.95 -15.86 -21.92
CA LEU A 8 4.89 -16.63 -20.68
C LEU A 8 3.44 -17.05 -20.40
N PRO A 9 3.21 -18.28 -19.90
CA PRO A 9 1.96 -18.66 -19.25
C PRO A 9 1.49 -17.64 -18.21
N ILE A 10 0.18 -17.56 -17.97
CA ILE A 10 -0.41 -16.52 -17.13
C ILE A 10 0.07 -16.59 -15.67
N ASP A 11 0.22 -17.80 -15.15
CA ASP A 11 0.80 -18.14 -13.86
C ASP A 11 2.25 -17.66 -13.73
N GLU A 12 3.08 -17.91 -14.74
CA GLU A 12 4.47 -17.39 -14.77
C GLU A 12 4.52 -15.86 -14.79
N ARG A 13 3.59 -15.20 -15.51
CA ARG A 13 3.50 -13.74 -15.50
C ARG A 13 3.06 -13.19 -14.15
N ILE A 14 2.12 -13.86 -13.49
CA ILE A 14 1.66 -13.46 -12.14
C ILE A 14 2.83 -13.59 -11.16
N GLN A 15 3.53 -14.73 -11.16
CA GLN A 15 4.68 -14.93 -10.29
C GLN A 15 5.76 -13.88 -10.54
N LEU A 16 6.06 -13.57 -11.80
CA LEU A 16 7.05 -12.55 -12.13
C LEU A 16 6.63 -11.16 -11.64
N VAL A 17 5.33 -10.83 -11.69
CA VAL A 17 4.82 -9.57 -11.15
C VAL A 17 4.97 -9.54 -9.63
N GLU A 18 4.65 -10.63 -8.94
CA GLU A 18 4.82 -10.76 -7.49
C GLU A 18 6.30 -10.62 -7.08
N ASP A 19 7.20 -11.38 -7.72
CA ASP A 19 8.64 -11.34 -7.45
C ASP A 19 9.22 -9.94 -7.68
N LEU A 20 8.77 -9.25 -8.74
CA LEU A 20 9.17 -7.88 -9.02
C LEU A 20 8.65 -6.91 -7.95
N TRP A 21 7.41 -7.11 -7.49
CA TRP A 21 6.82 -6.30 -6.42
C TRP A 21 7.58 -6.47 -5.11
N ASP A 22 7.93 -7.71 -4.75
CA ASP A 22 8.72 -8.03 -3.58
C ASP A 22 10.12 -7.41 -3.64
N SER A 23 10.77 -7.46 -4.81
CA SER A 23 12.07 -6.81 -5.02
C SER A 23 12.00 -5.29 -4.85
N ILE A 24 10.96 -4.64 -5.37
CA ILE A 24 10.76 -3.18 -5.20
C ILE A 24 10.49 -2.86 -3.73
N ALA A 25 9.67 -3.67 -3.05
CA ALA A 25 9.38 -3.51 -1.63
C ALA A 25 10.63 -3.69 -0.76
N SER A 26 11.52 -4.63 -1.10
CA SER A 26 12.78 -4.84 -0.39
C SER A 26 13.79 -3.71 -0.61
N ASP A 27 13.79 -3.10 -1.80
CA ASP A 27 14.68 -1.98 -2.15
C ASP A 27 14.17 -0.64 -1.61
N GLN A 28 12.89 -0.54 -1.24
CA GLN A 28 12.41 0.60 -0.48
C GLN A 28 13.12 0.64 0.87
N LYS A 29 14.10 1.55 0.99
CA LYS A 29 14.64 1.97 2.28
C LYS A 29 13.45 2.27 3.18
N MET A 30 13.22 1.42 4.18
CA MET A 30 12.13 1.57 5.14
C MET A 30 12.07 3.05 5.54
N LEU A 31 11.00 3.73 5.14
CA LEU A 31 10.71 5.06 5.63
C LEU A 31 10.56 4.91 7.14
N ARG A 32 11.59 5.32 7.88
CA ARG A 32 11.58 5.19 9.32
C ARG A 32 10.46 6.06 9.84
N LEU A 33 9.41 5.42 10.34
CA LEU A 33 8.37 6.12 11.08
C LEU A 33 9.01 6.73 12.33
N THR A 34 8.71 8.00 12.59
CA THR A 34 9.05 8.61 13.88
C THR A 34 8.29 7.92 15.00
N THR A 35 8.73 8.09 16.24
CA THR A 35 8.05 7.53 17.42
C THR A 35 6.60 7.99 17.49
N GLU A 36 6.34 9.25 17.17
CA GLU A 36 5.02 9.86 17.17
C GLU A 36 4.12 9.26 16.08
N GLN A 37 4.67 9.00 14.89
CA GLN A 37 3.93 8.35 13.81
C GLN A 37 3.53 6.92 14.17
N LYS A 38 4.43 6.16 14.82
CA LYS A 38 4.10 4.81 15.30
C LYS A 38 3.01 4.84 16.37
N ALA A 39 3.13 5.72 17.35
CA ALA A 39 2.13 5.88 18.40
C ALA A 39 0.75 6.24 17.84
N GLU A 40 0.68 7.08 16.79
CA GLU A 40 -0.59 7.40 16.14
C GLU A 40 -1.16 6.20 15.36
N LEU A 41 -0.33 5.41 14.69
CA LEU A 41 -0.79 4.17 14.04
C LEU A 41 -1.37 3.19 15.05
N ASP A 42 -0.69 2.96 16.16
CA ASP A 42 -1.16 2.07 17.23
C ASP A 42 -2.50 2.57 17.82
N ARG A 43 -2.62 3.88 18.05
CA ARG A 43 -3.88 4.49 18.52
C ARG A 43 -5.03 4.23 17.54
N ARG A 44 -4.81 4.41 16.24
CA ARG A 44 -5.84 4.23 15.21
C ARG A 44 -6.21 2.77 15.02
N LEU A 45 -5.25 1.85 15.11
CA LEU A 45 -5.51 0.41 15.06
C LEU A 45 -6.35 -0.05 16.25
N ASN A 46 -6.01 0.38 17.47
CA ASN A 46 -6.80 0.07 18.66
C ASN A 46 -8.23 0.62 18.57
N ALA A 47 -8.41 1.84 18.05
CA ALA A 47 -9.74 2.40 17.83
C ALA A 47 -10.56 1.56 16.83
N TYR A 48 -9.94 1.18 15.71
CA TYR A 48 -10.55 0.33 14.69
C TYR A 48 -10.93 -1.06 15.24
N GLU A 49 -10.11 -1.63 16.12
CA GLU A 49 -10.42 -2.91 16.74
C GLU A 49 -11.72 -2.88 17.55
N VAL A 50 -12.01 -1.74 18.19
CA VAL A 50 -13.20 -1.51 19.01
C VAL A 50 -14.41 -1.18 18.16
N ASP A 51 -14.31 -0.22 17.24
CA ASP A 51 -15.46 0.35 16.54
C ASP A 51 -15.71 -0.25 15.13
N LYS A 52 -14.72 -0.98 14.58
CA LYS A 52 -14.72 -1.52 13.21
C LYS A 52 -14.99 -0.45 12.14
N ASN A 53 -14.73 0.82 12.44
CA ASN A 53 -14.96 1.92 11.53
C ASN A 53 -13.82 2.00 10.51
N PRO A 54 -14.06 1.68 9.23
CA PRO A 54 -13.00 1.68 8.21
C PRO A 54 -12.52 3.10 7.86
N GLY A 55 -13.13 4.14 8.44
CA GLY A 55 -12.90 5.52 8.07
C GLY A 55 -13.51 5.83 6.70
N ARG A 56 -12.88 6.76 5.98
CA ARG A 56 -13.32 7.19 4.65
C ARG A 56 -12.21 6.92 3.65
N SER A 57 -12.59 6.70 2.39
CA SER A 57 -11.59 6.48 1.34
C SER A 57 -10.71 7.71 1.14
N ALA A 58 -9.44 7.50 0.80
CA ALA A 58 -8.52 8.60 0.52
C ALA A 58 -9.05 9.50 -0.62
N LEU A 59 -9.72 8.91 -1.62
CA LEU A 59 -10.31 9.64 -2.73
C LEU A 59 -11.40 10.60 -2.25
N GLU A 60 -12.32 10.15 -1.38
CA GLU A 60 -13.37 11.00 -0.81
C GLU A 60 -12.80 12.13 0.03
N ALA A 61 -11.86 11.82 0.92
CA ALA A 61 -11.25 12.81 1.81
C ALA A 61 -10.51 13.89 1.02
N ILE A 62 -9.71 13.50 0.01
CA ILE A 62 -8.97 14.44 -0.85
C ILE A 62 -9.94 15.28 -1.69
N ALA A 63 -11.00 14.67 -2.23
CA ALA A 63 -12.00 15.40 -3.00
C ALA A 63 -12.71 16.45 -2.14
N GLU A 64 -12.99 16.16 -0.87
CA GLU A 64 -13.57 17.12 0.07
C GLU A 64 -12.63 18.27 0.41
N ILE A 65 -11.37 17.98 0.74
CA ILE A 65 -10.35 19.02 1.01
C ILE A 65 -10.24 19.97 -0.18
N ARG A 66 -10.18 19.43 -1.41
CA ARG A 66 -10.10 20.23 -2.63
C ARG A 66 -11.33 21.11 -2.90
N ARG A 67 -12.52 20.71 -2.44
CA ARG A 67 -13.74 21.52 -2.55
C ARG A 67 -13.77 22.69 -1.55
N ASN A 68 -13.03 22.58 -0.45
CA ASN A 68 -13.01 23.55 0.64
C ASN A 68 -11.78 24.50 0.57
N LEU A 69 -10.94 24.36 -0.45
CA LEU A 69 -9.84 25.28 -0.81
C LEU A 69 -10.31 26.25 -1.89
#